data_AF-A0A953ASF7-F1
#
_entry.id   AF-A0A953ASF7-F1
#
_cell.length_a   1.000
_cell.length_b   1.000
_cell.length_c   1.000
_cell.angle_alpha   90.00
_cell.angle_beta   90.00
_cell.angle_gamma   90.00
#
_symmetry.space_group_name_H-M   'P 1'
#
loop_
_entity.id
_entity.type
_entity.pdbx_description
1 polymer ?
#
loop_
_entity_poly.entity_id
_entity_poly.type
_entity_poly.pdbx_seq_one_letter_code
_entity_poly.pdbx_strand_id
1 'polypeptide(L)'
;MALPPEPIEEVLPSAKWVVEANVVEVIEQPPPPKNPPPSGTTGTGKVGRQVVKLRVSRVLLGRDVPKDIVAVKPEAGYALKAGSKGPFLLDGTRPRPNILGRYGPDTWPVEKIQQALAS
;
A
#
# COMPACT_ATOMS: atom_id res chain seq x y z
N MET A 1 12.80 19.78 4.07
CA MET A 1 13.62 18.56 4.24
C MET A 1 12.71 17.37 4.02
N ALA A 2 12.94 16.56 2.98
CA ALA A 2 12.16 15.34 2.75
C ALA A 2 12.50 14.37 3.89
N LEU A 3 11.51 13.98 4.71
CA LEU A 3 11.73 12.90 5.67
C LEU A 3 12.23 11.69 4.86
N PRO A 4 13.36 11.08 5.24
CA PRO A 4 13.77 9.83 4.63
C PRO A 4 12.59 8.86 4.72
N PRO A 5 12.32 8.09 3.65
CA PRO A 5 11.28 7.07 3.70
C PRO A 5 11.52 6.20 4.93
N GLU A 6 10.46 5.89 5.68
CA GLU A 6 10.56 5.02 6.86
C GLU A 6 11.37 3.76 6.49
N PRO A 7 12.33 3.36 7.36
CA PRO A 7 13.13 2.20 7.06
C PRO A 7 12.20 1.00 6.95
N ILE A 8 12.37 0.23 5.88
CA ILE A 8 11.56 -0.96 5.64
C ILE A 8 11.65 -1.93 6.83
N GLU A 9 12.78 -1.94 7.53
CA GLU A 9 13.05 -2.73 8.74
C GLU A 9 12.12 -2.40 9.93
N GLU A 10 11.51 -1.22 9.98
CA GLU A 10 10.51 -0.89 11.01
C GLU A 10 9.10 -1.39 10.64
N VAL A 11 8.80 -1.46 9.34
CA VAL A 11 7.47 -1.84 8.82
C VAL A 11 7.37 -3.36 8.62
N LEU A 12 8.46 -3.97 8.16
CA LEU A 12 8.53 -5.38 7.77
C LEU A 12 8.23 -6.35 8.93
N PRO A 13 8.66 -6.10 10.19
CA PRO A 13 8.26 -6.92 11.34
C PRO A 13 6.74 -6.95 11.59
N SER A 14 6.05 -5.87 11.21
CA SER A 14 4.59 -5.77 11.30
C SER A 14 3.88 -6.43 10.10
N ALA A 15 4.59 -6.61 8.98
CA ALA A 15 4.04 -7.23 7.78
C ALA A 15 4.03 -8.76 7.90
N LYS A 16 2.85 -9.35 7.90
CA LYS A 16 2.67 -10.81 7.85
C LYS A 16 2.80 -11.35 6.43
N TRP A 17 2.34 -10.59 5.44
CA TRP A 17 2.46 -10.95 4.03
C TRP A 17 3.15 -9.83 3.26
N VAL A 18 4.09 -10.20 2.40
CA VAL A 18 4.73 -9.28 1.46
C VAL A 18 4.56 -9.86 0.07
N VAL A 19 3.88 -9.11 -0.79
CA VAL A 19 3.43 -9.61 -2.10
C VAL A 19 3.73 -8.59 -3.17
N GLU A 20 4.19 -9.04 -4.33
CA GLU A 20 4.11 -8.25 -5.55
C GLU A 20 2.71 -8.46 -6.13
N ALA A 21 1.94 -7.38 -6.23
CA ALA A 21 0.58 -7.43 -6.71
C ALA A 21 0.27 -6.28 -7.66
N ASN A 22 -0.79 -6.46 -8.44
CA ASN A 22 -1.40 -5.42 -9.25
C ASN A 22 -2.77 -5.05 -8.68
N VAL A 23 -3.05 -3.76 -8.55
CA VAL A 23 -4.37 -3.26 -8.20
C VAL A 23 -5.29 -3.53 -9.39
N VAL A 24 -6.24 -4.44 -9.23
CA VAL A 24 -7.23 -4.77 -10.25
C VAL A 24 -8.30 -3.67 -10.31
N GLU A 25 -8.80 -3.27 -9.13
CA GLU A 25 -9.88 -2.31 -9.00
C GLU A 25 -9.86 -1.66 -7.61
N VAL A 26 -10.45 -0.48 -7.52
CA VAL A 26 -10.72 0.21 -6.26
C VAL A 26 -12.18 -0.07 -5.92
N ILE A 27 -12.43 -0.89 -4.91
CA ILE A 27 -13.77 -1.31 -4.48
C ILE A 27 -14.48 -0.16 -3.78
N GLU A 28 -13.76 0.55 -2.90
CA GLU A 28 -14.31 1.63 -2.09
C GLU A 28 -13.30 2.77 -2.02
N GLN A 29 -13.76 3.98 -2.31
CA GLN A 29 -12.97 5.18 -2.12
C GLN A 29 -13.91 6.28 -1.60
N PRO A 30 -13.57 6.97 -0.50
CA PRO A 30 -14.35 8.08 -0.01
C PRO A 30 -14.38 9.18 -1.08
N PRO A 31 -15.53 9.86 -1.23
CA PRO A 31 -15.63 10.97 -2.18
C PRO A 31 -14.56 12.01 -1.84
N PRO A 32 -13.92 12.63 -2.85
CA PRO A 32 -13.01 13.74 -2.59
C PRO A 32 -13.74 14.83 -1.80
N PRO A 33 -13.06 15.55 -0.90
CA PRO A 33 -13.69 16.64 -0.16
C PRO A 33 -14.29 17.64 -1.14
N LYS A 34 -15.58 17.98 -0.94
CA LYS A 34 -16.37 18.85 -1.83
C LYS A 34 -15.77 20.25 -2.01
N ASN A 35 -14.92 20.69 -1.09
CA ASN A 35 -14.23 21.96 -1.17
C ASN A 35 -12.74 21.70 -1.45
N PRO A 36 -12.26 21.87 -2.70
CA PRO A 36 -10.84 21.96 -2.93
C PRO A 36 -10.29 23.10 -2.04
N PRO A 37 -9.13 22.90 -1.38
CA PRO A 37 -8.52 23.98 -0.63
C PRO A 37 -8.26 25.16 -1.58
N PRO A 38 -8.38 26.42 -1.11
CA PRO A 38 -8.22 27.59 -1.94
C PRO A 38 -6.88 27.53 -2.71
N SER A 39 -6.94 27.78 -4.02
CA SER A 39 -5.78 27.82 -4.92
C SER A 39 -4.68 28.66 -4.29
N GLY A 40 -3.57 28.02 -3.93
CA GLY A 40 -2.44 28.67 -3.25
C GLY A 40 -1.99 27.97 -1.97
N THR A 41 -2.77 27.02 -1.44
CA THR A 41 -2.27 26.12 -0.39
C THR A 41 -1.76 24.83 -1.02
N THR A 42 -0.47 24.56 -0.86
CA THR A 42 0.19 23.27 -1.15
C THR A 42 -0.27 22.20 -0.14
N GLY A 43 -1.57 22.12 0.10
CA GLY A 43 -2.18 21.09 0.92
C GLY A 43 -2.10 19.80 0.13
N THR A 44 -1.12 18.97 0.45
CA THR A 44 -1.02 17.58 -0.03
C THR A 44 -2.36 16.92 0.27
N GLY A 45 -3.25 16.84 -0.72
CA GLY A 45 -4.60 16.33 -0.52
C GLY A 45 -4.50 14.92 0.00
N LYS A 46 -4.82 14.73 1.28
CA LYS A 46 -4.83 13.40 1.88
C LYS A 46 -5.95 12.63 1.20
N VAL A 47 -5.59 11.53 0.54
CA VAL A 47 -6.55 10.60 -0.02
C VAL A 47 -7.06 9.76 1.14
N GLY A 48 -8.36 9.82 1.38
CA GLY A 48 -9.00 9.04 2.43
C GLY A 48 -8.82 7.54 2.20
N ARG A 49 -9.07 6.76 3.25
CA ARG A 49 -8.96 5.29 3.26
C ARG A 49 -9.62 4.66 2.01
N GLN A 50 -8.90 3.85 1.25
CA GLN A 50 -9.42 3.12 0.08
C GLN A 50 -9.48 1.62 0.37
N VAL A 51 -10.46 0.92 -0.17
CA VAL A 51 -10.48 -0.54 -0.24
C VAL A 51 -10.16 -0.94 -1.66
N VAL A 52 -9.08 -1.69 -1.86
CA VAL A 52 -8.58 -2.07 -3.18
C VAL A 52 -8.52 -3.58 -3.32
N LYS A 53 -8.77 -4.06 -4.54
CA LYS A 53 -8.53 -5.46 -4.88
C LYS A 53 -7.15 -5.59 -5.50
N LEU A 54 -6.30 -6.35 -4.84
CA LEU A 54 -4.95 -6.68 -5.28
C LEU A 54 -4.97 -8.08 -5.88
N ARG A 55 -4.34 -8.26 -7.04
CA ARG A 55 -4.04 -9.56 -7.62
C ARG A 55 -2.56 -9.86 -7.43
N VAL A 56 -2.27 -10.88 -6.66
CA VAL A 56 -0.91 -11.30 -6.33
C VAL A 56 -0.28 -11.96 -7.55
N SER A 57 0.82 -11.35 -8.00
CA SER A 57 1.69 -11.88 -9.05
C SER A 57 2.80 -12.75 -8.46
N ARG A 58 3.34 -12.37 -7.31
CA ARG A 58 4.42 -13.09 -6.62
C ARG A 58 4.31 -12.88 -5.10
N VAL A 59 4.57 -13.92 -4.33
CA VAL A 59 4.67 -13.84 -2.87
C VAL A 59 6.15 -13.77 -2.50
N LEU A 60 6.53 -12.75 -1.73
CA LEU A 60 7.89 -12.56 -1.23
C LEU A 60 8.02 -13.05 0.21
N LEU A 61 6.98 -12.84 1.03
CA LEU A 61 6.91 -13.31 2.41
C LEU A 61 5.47 -13.73 2.76
N GLY A 62 5.32 -14.79 3.54
CA GLY A 62 4.04 -15.26 4.06
C GLY A 62 3.62 -16.63 3.50
N ARG A 63 2.82 -17.36 4.27
CA ARG A 63 2.19 -18.63 3.84
C ARG A 63 0.70 -18.41 3.58
N ASP A 64 0.13 -19.23 2.70
CA ASP A 64 -1.31 -19.26 2.40
C ASP A 64 -1.88 -17.90 1.96
N VAL A 65 -1.11 -17.19 1.13
CA VAL A 65 -1.51 -15.90 0.56
C VAL A 65 -2.46 -16.15 -0.63
N PRO A 66 -3.70 -15.62 -0.59
CA PRO A 66 -4.64 -15.81 -1.69
C PRO A 66 -4.22 -15.03 -2.95
N LYS A 67 -4.58 -15.55 -4.13
CA LYS A 67 -4.28 -14.90 -5.43
C LYS A 67 -4.94 -13.53 -5.57
N ASP A 68 -6.15 -13.36 -5.06
CA ASP A 68 -6.84 -12.08 -5.04
C ASP A 68 -7.08 -11.69 -3.57
N ILE A 69 -6.62 -10.50 -3.19
CA ILE A 69 -6.68 -9.96 -1.83
C ILE A 69 -7.45 -8.65 -1.86
N VAL A 70 -8.46 -8.51 -1.00
CA VAL A 70 -9.13 -7.23 -0.77
C VAL A 70 -8.42 -6.54 0.39
N ALA A 71 -7.56 -5.57 0.09
CA ALA A 71 -6.75 -4.88 1.08
C ALA A 71 -7.30 -3.49 1.38
N VAL A 72 -7.12 -3.05 2.62
CA VAL A 72 -7.43 -1.70 3.06
C VAL A 72 -6.17 -0.86 2.95
N LYS A 73 -6.24 0.17 2.13
CA LYS A 73 -5.26 1.24 2.12
C LYS A 73 -5.72 2.33 3.09
N PRO A 74 -4.97 2.62 4.17
CA PRO A 74 -5.30 3.74 5.05
C PRO A 74 -5.04 5.09 4.36
N GLU A 75 -5.40 6.17 5.05
CA GLU A 75 -5.27 7.54 4.55
C GLU A 75 -3.81 7.87 4.21
N ALA A 76 -3.57 8.34 2.98
CA ALA A 76 -2.23 8.55 2.44
C ALA A 76 -2.17 9.78 1.52
N GLY A 77 -0.98 10.31 1.26
CA GLY A 77 -0.80 11.46 0.35
C GLY A 77 -1.06 11.18 -1.14
N TYR A 78 -1.47 9.96 -1.51
CA TYR A 78 -1.75 9.57 -2.89
C TYR A 78 -2.88 8.56 -2.93
N ALA A 79 -3.51 8.35 -4.10
CA ALA A 79 -4.55 7.35 -4.34
C ALA A 79 -3.98 6.14 -5.08
N LEU A 80 -4.36 4.93 -4.70
CA LEU A 80 -4.14 3.76 -5.55
C LEU A 80 -5.15 3.79 -6.69
N LYS A 81 -4.72 3.37 -7.87
CA LYS A 81 -5.54 3.28 -9.08
C LYS A 81 -5.46 1.87 -9.64
N ALA A 82 -6.51 1.46 -10.35
CA ALA A 82 -6.46 0.23 -11.14
C ALA A 82 -5.25 0.26 -12.10
N GLY A 83 -4.55 -0.85 -12.22
CA GLY A 83 -3.30 -0.97 -12.99
C GLY A 83 -2.03 -0.65 -12.22
N SER A 84 -2.10 -0.05 -11.02
CA SER A 84 -0.90 0.13 -10.18
C SER A 84 -0.29 -1.22 -9.82
N LYS A 85 0.99 -1.44 -10.16
CA LYS A 85 1.71 -2.68 -9.89
C LYS A 85 2.90 -2.40 -8.97
N GLY A 86 3.15 -3.33 -8.05
CA GLY A 86 4.44 -3.46 -7.35
C GLY A 86 4.28 -4.14 -6.01
N PRO A 87 5.24 -3.97 -5.10
CA PRO A 87 5.21 -4.64 -3.81
C PRO A 87 4.25 -3.98 -2.83
N PHE A 88 3.55 -4.80 -2.07
CA PHE A 88 2.64 -4.42 -1.00
C PHE A 88 2.99 -5.22 0.26
N LEU A 89 3.14 -4.49 1.36
CA LEU A 89 3.30 -5.05 2.69
C LEU A 89 1.91 -5.07 3.33
N LEU A 90 1.51 -6.23 3.85
CA LEU A 90 0.19 -6.47 4.42
C LEU A 90 0.33 -7.01 5.84
N ASP A 91 -0.50 -6.51 6.75
CA ASP A 91 -0.54 -6.97 8.15
C ASP A 91 -1.11 -8.40 8.32
N GLY A 92 -1.67 -8.99 7.26
CA GLY A 92 -2.26 -10.33 7.27
C GLY A 92 -3.60 -10.43 7.99
N THR A 93 -4.21 -9.31 8.39
CA THR A 93 -5.53 -9.29 9.02
C THR A 93 -6.57 -9.83 8.06
N ARG A 94 -7.33 -10.86 8.47
CA ARG A 94 -8.43 -11.41 7.67
C ARG A 94 -9.77 -10.83 8.17
N PRO A 95 -10.74 -10.52 7.30
CA PRO A 95 -10.78 -10.81 5.85
C PRO A 95 -10.15 -9.74 4.96
N ARG A 96 -9.81 -8.55 5.49
CA ARG A 96 -9.25 -7.44 4.71
C ARG A 96 -7.95 -6.94 5.35
N PRO A 97 -6.77 -7.37 4.87
CA PRO A 97 -5.51 -6.93 5.47
C PRO A 97 -5.27 -5.45 5.19
N ASN A 98 -4.65 -4.76 6.13
CA ASN A 98 -4.23 -3.39 5.95
C ASN A 98 -2.89 -3.36 5.20
N ILE A 99 -2.79 -2.46 4.24
CA ILE A 99 -1.51 -2.14 3.61
C ILE A 99 -0.70 -1.34 4.63
N LEU A 100 0.54 -1.75 4.86
CA LEU A 100 1.45 -1.12 5.82
C LEU A 100 2.48 -0.21 5.13
N GLY A 101 3.12 0.65 5.93
CA GLY A 101 4.17 1.55 5.46
C GLY A 101 3.63 2.73 4.65
N ARG A 102 4.34 3.18 3.61
CA ARG A 102 3.79 4.15 2.65
C ARG A 102 2.93 3.46 1.58
N TYR A 103 1.99 2.64 2.01
CA TYR A 103 0.69 2.28 1.40
C TYR A 103 0.61 1.94 -0.11
N GLY A 104 1.71 1.52 -0.74
CA GLY A 104 1.71 1.24 -2.18
C GLY A 104 3.09 1.08 -2.81
N PRO A 105 3.09 0.73 -4.10
CA PRO A 105 4.17 0.03 -4.77
C PRO A 105 5.41 0.89 -5.07
N ASP A 106 5.27 2.20 -4.98
CA ASP A 106 6.30 3.17 -5.34
C ASP A 106 7.34 3.37 -4.22
N THR A 107 7.06 2.87 -3.01
CA THR A 107 7.87 3.22 -1.83
C THR A 107 9.17 2.44 -1.74
N TRP A 108 9.16 1.15 -2.05
CA TRP A 108 10.34 0.30 -1.94
C TRP A 108 10.48 -0.60 -3.17
N PRO A 109 11.63 -0.60 -3.85
CA PRO A 109 11.88 -1.55 -4.93
C PRO A 109 11.94 -2.97 -4.36
N VAL A 110 11.50 -3.95 -5.15
CA VAL A 110 11.42 -5.37 -4.76
C VAL A 110 12.78 -5.88 -4.24
N GLU A 111 13.89 -5.42 -4.82
CA GLU A 111 15.24 -5.81 -4.41
C GLU A 111 15.56 -5.39 -2.96
N LYS A 112 15.16 -4.18 -2.54
CA LYS A 112 15.33 -3.73 -1.15
C LYS A 112 14.50 -4.57 -0.18
N ILE A 113 13.32 -4.98 -0.59
CA ILE A 113 12.45 -5.84 0.22
C ILE A 113 13.10 -7.21 0.40
N GLN A 114 13.61 -7.79 -0.69
CA GLN A 114 14.30 -9.08 -0.63
C GLN A 114 15.57 -9.02 0.21
N GLN A 115 16.35 -7.94 0.14
CA GLN A 115 17.50 -7.74 1.02
C GLN A 115 17.09 -7.66 2.49
N ALA A 116 16.04 -6.89 2.80
CA ALA A 116 15.54 -6.77 4.18
C ALA A 116 14.91 -8.08 4.72
N LEU A 117 14.44 -8.97 3.84
CA LEU A 117 13.96 -10.30 4.22
C LEU A 117 15.08 -11.32 4.46
N ALA A 118 16.28 -11.07 3.92
CA ALA A 118 17.41 -11.99 3.99
C ALA A 118 18.39 -11.65 5.13
N SER A 119 18.25 -10.48 5.77
CA SER A 119 18.93 -10.09 7.02
C SER A 119 18.20 -10.64 8.24
#